data_AF-A0A090XC70-F1
#
_entry.id   AF-A0A090XC70-F1
#
_cell.length_a   1.000
_cell.length_b   1.000
_cell.length_c   1.000
_cell.angle_alpha   90.00
_cell.angle_beta   90.00
_cell.angle_gamma   90.00
#
_symmetry.space_group_name_H-M   'P 1'
#
loop_
_entity.id
_entity.type
_entity.pdbx_description
1 polymer ?
#
loop_
_entity_poly.entity_id
_entity_poly.type
_entity_poly.pdbx_seq_one_letter_code
_entity_poly.pdbx_strand_id
1 'polypeptide(L)'
;MLLYYVQTNFSDGMFLYVDLFVITTLAVTMSYAEPCTELVAGRPQSSLVSQSNITSLLLQLIIVTVGQVGMLKYLQSQPWYTRPNHDPEEDVYNYWDTATLFFVSRYQYLIMAVVFSTGPPFQKPLWSNFWFLGNLAVLFCFTTFLLFQAFPSVKGFFDMVRWRSEEKIHFRMTILMVCGLSWIFSHVVEEYVNKRVPCSSGRTGPWYPSQLQKNRYKVVELEIIQDPSWLAPKTTMLKHFDDFPKS
;
A
#
# COMPACT_ATOMS: atom_id res chain seq x y z
N MET A 1 13.61 12.53 1.31
CA MET A 1 14.50 12.72 2.47
C MET A 1 15.93 12.24 2.21
N LEU A 2 16.13 11.01 1.72
CA LEU A 2 17.49 10.51 1.43
C LEU A 2 18.21 11.30 0.31
N LEU A 3 17.48 11.84 -0.66
CA LEU A 3 18.03 12.69 -1.73
C LEU A 3 18.67 14.00 -1.23
N TYR A 4 18.08 14.65 -0.22
CA TYR A 4 18.67 15.86 0.39
C TYR A 4 20.00 15.58 1.09
N TYR A 5 20.19 14.38 1.64
CA TYR A 5 21.48 13.98 2.19
C TYR A 5 22.56 13.85 1.11
N VAL A 6 22.17 13.49 -0.11
CA VAL A 6 23.07 13.35 -1.27
C VAL A 6 23.14 14.65 -2.10
N GLN A 7 22.45 15.71 -1.66
CA GLN A 7 22.41 17.03 -2.32
C GLN A 7 21.97 16.97 -3.78
N THR A 8 21.06 16.05 -4.09
CA THR A 8 20.54 15.86 -5.45
C THR A 8 19.01 15.81 -5.39
N ASN A 9 18.35 16.13 -6.51
CA ASN A 9 16.90 16.03 -6.68
C ASN A 9 16.56 15.11 -7.86
N PHE A 10 15.29 14.71 -7.96
CA PHE A 10 14.79 14.04 -9.16
C PHE A 10 14.44 15.08 -10.23
N SER A 11 14.61 14.71 -11.50
CA SER A 11 14.10 15.50 -12.63
C SER A 11 12.57 15.55 -12.62
N ASP A 12 11.98 16.61 -13.16
CA ASP A 12 10.53 16.79 -13.28
C ASP A 12 9.84 15.61 -13.97
N GLY A 13 10.45 15.06 -15.03
CA GLY A 13 9.92 13.90 -15.75
C GLY A 13 9.90 12.63 -14.90
N MET A 14 10.90 12.46 -14.02
CA MET A 14 10.90 11.36 -13.04
C MET A 14 9.75 11.51 -12.06
N PHE A 15 9.56 12.70 -11.47
CA PHE A 15 8.47 12.99 -10.53
C PHE A 15 7.10 12.74 -11.16
N LEU A 16 6.88 13.26 -12.37
CA LEU A 16 5.63 13.04 -13.11
C LEU A 16 5.40 11.55 -13.35
N TYR A 17 6.42 10.81 -13.76
CA TYR A 17 6.33 9.35 -13.92
C TYR A 17 5.94 8.64 -12.63
N VAL A 18 6.47 9.07 -11.48
CA VAL A 18 6.11 8.51 -10.17
C VAL A 18 4.63 8.62 -9.90
N ASP A 19 4.14 9.85 -9.89
CA ASP A 19 2.81 10.13 -9.37
C ASP A 19 1.76 9.70 -10.38
N LEU A 20 1.94 10.10 -11.64
CA LEU A 20 0.96 9.84 -12.68
C LEU A 20 0.96 8.37 -13.11
N PHE A 21 2.11 7.82 -13.48
CA PHE A 21 2.10 6.50 -14.12
C PHE A 21 2.26 5.35 -13.15
N VAL A 22 3.03 5.51 -12.07
CA VAL A 22 3.21 4.43 -11.09
C VAL A 22 2.11 4.46 -10.04
N ILE A 23 1.98 5.55 -9.29
CA ILE A 23 1.06 5.60 -8.13
C ILE A 23 -0.40 5.61 -8.59
N THR A 24 -0.81 6.48 -9.52
CA THR A 24 -2.24 6.55 -9.86
C THR A 24 -2.73 5.28 -10.54
N THR A 25 -1.95 4.66 -11.44
CA THR A 25 -2.40 3.44 -12.11
C THR A 25 -2.50 2.28 -11.12
N LEU A 26 -1.54 2.14 -10.18
CA LEU A 26 -1.61 1.14 -9.12
C LEU A 26 -2.81 1.38 -8.20
N ALA A 27 -3.09 2.64 -7.83
CA ALA A 27 -4.24 2.98 -7.00
C ALA A 27 -5.56 2.65 -7.71
N VAL A 28 -5.69 3.00 -9.00
CA VAL A 28 -6.87 2.71 -9.81
C VAL A 28 -7.07 1.21 -9.95
N THR A 29 -6.05 0.45 -10.32
CA THR A 29 -6.21 -1.01 -10.52
C THR A 29 -6.42 -1.76 -9.21
N MET A 30 -5.83 -1.29 -8.10
CA MET A 30 -6.09 -1.81 -6.75
C MET A 30 -7.54 -1.56 -6.32
N SER A 31 -8.15 -0.44 -6.73
CA SER A 31 -9.55 -0.13 -6.41
C SER A 31 -10.57 -1.07 -7.07
N TYR A 32 -10.18 -1.77 -8.14
CA TYR A 32 -11.01 -2.79 -8.80
C TYR A 32 -10.99 -4.16 -8.09
N ALA A 33 -10.41 -4.27 -6.89
CA ALA A 33 -10.40 -5.51 -6.13
C ALA A 33 -11.84 -5.98 -5.79
N GLU A 34 -12.15 -7.23 -6.13
CA GLU A 34 -13.47 -7.80 -5.91
C GLU A 34 -13.67 -8.29 -4.46
N PRO A 35 -14.88 -8.18 -3.91
CA PRO A 35 -15.20 -8.70 -2.58
C PRO A 35 -15.20 -10.24 -2.55
N CYS A 36 -14.94 -10.81 -1.38
CA CYS A 36 -15.08 -12.25 -1.16
C CYS A 36 -16.50 -12.75 -1.48
N THR A 37 -16.62 -13.92 -2.10
CA THR A 37 -17.90 -14.57 -2.42
C THR A 37 -18.59 -15.16 -1.20
N GLU A 38 -17.85 -15.41 -0.11
CA GLU A 38 -18.36 -15.94 1.15
C GLU A 38 -18.41 -14.83 2.20
N LEU A 39 -19.57 -14.69 2.87
CA LEU A 39 -19.72 -13.78 4.00
C LEU A 39 -19.03 -14.38 5.24
N VAL A 40 -17.93 -13.77 5.67
CA VAL A 40 -17.26 -14.12 6.93
C VAL A 40 -17.92 -13.37 8.09
N ALA A 41 -18.19 -14.06 9.20
CA ALA A 41 -18.84 -13.48 10.39
C ALA A 41 -17.99 -12.44 11.16
N GLY A 42 -16.75 -12.20 10.72
CA GLY A 42 -15.86 -11.18 11.27
C GLY A 42 -16.23 -9.79 10.74
N ARG A 43 -16.22 -8.78 11.60
CA ARG A 43 -16.33 -7.39 11.13
C ARG A 43 -15.01 -6.97 10.49
N PRO A 44 -15.03 -6.22 9.37
CA PRO A 44 -13.81 -5.60 8.86
C PRO A 44 -13.23 -4.71 9.96
N GLN A 45 -11.91 -4.58 9.98
CA GLN A 45 -11.28 -3.71 10.96
C GLN A 45 -11.86 -2.30 10.81
N SER A 46 -12.55 -1.85 11.85
CA SER A 46 -13.33 -0.60 11.88
C SER A 46 -12.46 0.67 11.74
N SER A 47 -11.14 0.51 11.75
CA SER A 47 -10.17 1.60 11.62
C SER A 47 -9.02 1.14 10.74
N LEU A 48 -8.68 1.94 9.73
CA LEU A 48 -7.43 1.83 8.97
C LEU A 48 -6.20 1.88 9.91
N VAL A 49 -6.37 2.57 11.04
CA VAL A 49 -5.41 2.84 12.11
C VAL A 49 -5.63 1.83 13.24
N SER A 50 -5.57 0.53 12.93
CA SER A 50 -5.48 -0.51 13.96
C SER A 50 -4.02 -0.65 14.41
N GLN A 51 -3.77 -1.01 15.68
CA GLN A 51 -2.42 -1.18 16.21
C GLN A 51 -1.57 -2.13 15.37
N SER A 52 -2.21 -3.16 14.78
CA SER A 52 -1.56 -4.12 13.90
C SER A 52 -1.15 -3.49 12.56
N ASN A 53 -2.05 -2.77 11.90
CA ASN A 53 -1.77 -2.20 10.57
C ASN A 53 -0.70 -1.12 10.66
N ILE A 54 -0.71 -0.31 11.72
CA ILE A 54 0.36 0.67 11.97
C ILE A 54 1.70 -0.04 12.18
N THR A 55 1.70 -1.13 12.95
CA THR A 55 2.93 -1.90 13.21
C THR A 55 3.46 -2.53 11.92
N SER A 56 2.60 -3.09 11.06
CA SER A 56 2.98 -3.56 9.73
C SER A 56 3.55 -2.40 8.90
N LEU A 57 2.83 -1.28 8.77
CA LEU A 57 3.27 -0.10 8.02
C LEU A 57 4.64 0.41 8.47
N LEU A 58 4.88 0.47 9.78
CA LEU A 58 6.15 0.90 10.35
C LEU A 58 7.28 -0.09 10.04
N LEU A 59 7.04 -1.40 10.16
CA LEU A 59 8.03 -2.42 9.84
C LEU A 59 8.37 -2.41 8.34
N GLN A 60 7.37 -2.26 7.47
CA GLN A 60 7.59 -2.15 6.03
C GLN A 60 8.36 -0.87 5.68
N LEU A 61 8.05 0.26 6.33
CA LEU A 61 8.79 1.51 6.16
C LEU A 61 10.27 1.36 6.55
N ILE A 62 10.57 0.62 7.62
CA ILE A 62 11.94 0.30 8.03
C ILE A 62 12.65 -0.52 6.95
N ILE A 63 12.02 -1.58 6.42
CA ILE A 63 12.60 -2.43 5.37
C ILE A 63 12.92 -1.60 4.12
N VAL A 64 11.98 -0.76 3.69
CA VAL A 64 12.16 0.14 2.53
C VAL A 64 13.34 1.08 2.76
N THR A 65 13.43 1.70 3.94
CA THR A 65 14.51 2.63 4.30
C THR A 65 15.87 1.93 4.32
N VAL A 66 15.95 0.75 4.95
CA VAL A 66 17.18 -0.06 5.01
C VAL A 66 17.63 -0.47 3.61
N GLY A 67 16.70 -0.90 2.74
CA GLY A 67 17.00 -1.23 1.36
C GLY A 67 17.55 -0.05 0.56
N GLN A 68 16.94 1.14 0.69
CA GLN A 68 17.40 2.35 0.01
C GLN A 68 18.78 2.81 0.50
N VAL A 69 18.99 2.88 1.82
CA VAL A 69 20.27 3.28 2.42
C VAL A 69 21.36 2.27 2.09
N GLY A 70 21.05 0.98 2.20
CA GLY A 70 21.98 -0.11 1.88
C GLY A 70 22.44 -0.05 0.43
N MET A 71 21.52 0.15 -0.52
CA MET A 71 21.86 0.28 -1.93
C MET A 71 22.70 1.53 -2.22
N LEU A 72 22.41 2.66 -1.58
CA LEU A 72 23.24 3.87 -1.72
C LEU A 72 24.65 3.65 -1.17
N LYS A 73 24.79 3.05 0.01
CA LYS A 73 26.11 2.75 0.57
C LYS A 73 26.88 1.79 -0.34
N TYR A 74 26.20 0.81 -0.92
CA TYR A 74 26.79 -0.09 -1.90
C TYR A 74 27.26 0.65 -3.16
N LEU A 75 26.45 1.57 -3.70
CA LEU A 75 26.84 2.43 -4.82
C LEU A 75 28.08 3.27 -4.47
N GLN A 76 28.11 3.90 -3.30
CA GLN A 76 29.23 4.72 -2.83
C GLN A 76 30.52 3.93 -2.64
N SER A 77 30.42 2.62 -2.39
CA SER A 77 31.58 1.73 -2.29
C SER A 77 32.17 1.30 -3.64
N GLN A 78 31.49 1.58 -4.75
CA GLN A 78 31.96 1.17 -6.07
C GLN A 78 33.18 1.99 -6.50
N PRO A 79 34.21 1.36 -7.10
CA PRO A 79 35.45 2.05 -7.46
C PRO A 79 35.28 3.11 -8.56
N TRP A 80 34.22 2.97 -9.36
CA TRP A 80 33.86 3.90 -10.44
C TRP A 80 32.91 5.00 -10.00
N TYR A 81 32.45 4.99 -8.75
CA TYR A 81 31.53 5.98 -8.24
C TYR A 81 32.26 7.30 -7.99
N THR A 82 31.71 8.37 -8.54
CA THR A 82 32.19 9.73 -8.30
C THR A 82 31.09 10.48 -7.59
N ARG A 83 31.42 11.05 -6.43
CA ARG A 83 30.47 11.86 -5.67
C ARG A 83 30.05 13.07 -6.52
N PRO A 84 28.76 13.44 -6.52
CA PRO A 84 28.31 14.71 -7.09
C PRO A 84 29.13 15.86 -6.51
N ASN A 85 29.85 16.59 -7.37
CA ASN A 85 30.54 17.84 -7.03
C ASN A 85 29.91 18.90 -7.90
N HIS A 86 28.95 19.63 -7.37
CA HIS A 86 28.17 20.56 -8.16
C HIS A 86 27.70 21.73 -7.29
N ASP A 87 27.66 22.92 -7.88
CA ASP A 87 27.28 24.16 -7.20
C ASP A 87 25.76 24.17 -6.98
N PRO A 88 25.27 24.54 -5.79
CA PRO A 88 23.84 24.45 -5.43
C PRO A 88 22.86 25.27 -6.32
N GLU A 89 23.35 25.98 -7.33
CA GLU A 89 22.60 26.84 -8.26
C GLU A 89 22.28 26.21 -9.62
N GLU A 90 22.92 25.10 -9.99
CA GLU A 90 22.65 24.40 -11.27
C GLU A 90 21.94 23.05 -11.00
N ASP A 91 20.85 22.80 -11.71
CA ASP A 91 20.02 21.62 -11.51
C ASP A 91 20.55 20.42 -12.34
N VAL A 92 21.58 19.74 -11.85
CA VAL A 92 22.12 18.53 -12.51
C VAL A 92 21.52 17.27 -11.89
N TYR A 93 20.63 16.60 -12.61
CA TYR A 93 19.96 15.37 -12.14
C TYR A 93 20.65 14.06 -12.57
N ASN A 94 21.67 14.20 -13.42
CA ASN A 94 22.41 13.11 -14.06
C ASN A 94 23.48 12.49 -13.13
N TYR A 95 23.08 12.08 -11.92
CA TYR A 95 23.95 11.37 -10.96
C TYR A 95 23.55 9.93 -10.71
N TRP A 96 24.55 9.10 -10.41
CA TRP A 96 24.36 7.68 -10.14
C TRP A 96 23.44 7.47 -8.94
N ASP A 97 23.53 8.33 -7.92
CA ASP A 97 22.67 8.30 -6.74
C ASP A 97 21.20 8.47 -7.10
N THR A 98 20.88 9.47 -7.91
CA THR A 98 19.52 9.76 -8.38
C THR A 98 18.94 8.59 -9.15
N ALA A 99 19.70 8.06 -10.11
CA ALA A 99 19.26 6.91 -10.91
C ALA A 99 19.05 5.66 -10.05
N THR A 100 19.99 5.34 -9.16
CA THR A 100 19.87 4.18 -8.26
C THR A 100 18.67 4.32 -7.34
N LEU A 101 18.45 5.49 -6.73
CA LEU A 101 17.30 5.75 -5.88
C LEU A 101 15.98 5.67 -6.65
N PHE A 102 15.95 6.19 -7.87
CA PHE A 102 14.77 6.14 -8.72
C PHE A 102 14.33 4.68 -8.93
N PHE A 103 15.23 3.82 -9.40
CA PHE A 103 14.94 2.41 -9.67
C PHE A 103 14.58 1.62 -8.41
N VAL A 104 15.38 1.73 -7.34
CA VAL A 104 15.10 1.04 -6.07
C VAL A 104 13.71 1.44 -5.56
N SER A 105 13.38 2.72 -5.59
CA SER A 105 12.08 3.21 -5.15
C SER A 105 10.94 2.68 -6.02
N ARG A 106 11.09 2.61 -7.36
CA ARG A 106 10.07 2.04 -8.25
C ARG A 106 9.72 0.61 -7.86
N TYR A 107 10.74 -0.21 -7.67
CA TYR A 107 10.55 -1.60 -7.27
C TYR A 107 9.91 -1.70 -5.88
N GLN A 108 10.33 -0.86 -4.93
CA GLN A 108 9.72 -0.81 -3.62
C GLN A 108 8.23 -0.42 -3.67
N TYR A 109 7.83 0.53 -4.51
CA TYR A 109 6.40 0.84 -4.68
C TYR A 109 5.59 -0.35 -5.20
N LEU A 110 6.13 -1.13 -6.14
CA LEU A 110 5.48 -2.35 -6.63
C LEU A 110 5.37 -3.41 -5.51
N ILE A 111 6.43 -3.61 -4.72
CA ILE A 111 6.42 -4.53 -3.57
C ILE A 111 5.36 -4.09 -2.56
N MET A 112 5.33 -2.81 -2.21
CA MET A 112 4.36 -2.27 -1.25
C MET A 112 2.92 -2.41 -1.75
N ALA A 113 2.68 -2.19 -3.04
CA ALA A 113 1.38 -2.42 -3.65
C ALA A 113 0.95 -3.89 -3.47
N VAL A 114 1.84 -4.85 -3.76
CA VAL A 114 1.57 -6.29 -3.58
C VAL A 114 1.32 -6.64 -2.11
N VAL A 115 2.15 -6.16 -1.20
CA VAL A 115 2.09 -6.51 0.23
C VAL A 115 0.81 -6.01 0.88
N PHE A 116 0.38 -4.77 0.58
CA PHE A 116 -0.85 -4.20 1.14
C PHE A 116 -2.12 -4.58 0.38
N SER A 117 -1.98 -5.17 -0.79
CA SER A 117 -3.11 -5.76 -1.51
C SER A 117 -3.49 -7.15 -0.97
N THR A 118 -3.17 -7.43 0.29
CA THR A 118 -3.38 -8.70 0.96
C THR A 118 -4.87 -9.06 1.05
N GLY A 119 -5.17 -10.33 0.72
CA GLY A 119 -6.51 -10.88 0.50
C GLY A 119 -7.27 -11.34 1.76
N PRO A 120 -7.90 -12.53 1.78
CA PRO A 120 -9.02 -12.90 2.67
C PRO A 120 -8.75 -12.61 4.16
N PRO A 121 -9.77 -12.23 4.95
CA PRO A 121 -11.16 -12.72 4.84
C PRO A 121 -12.15 -11.84 4.06
N PHE A 122 -11.80 -10.62 3.65
CA PHE A 122 -12.76 -9.67 3.06
C PHE A 122 -12.63 -9.45 1.54
N GLN A 123 -11.45 -9.69 0.96
CA GLN A 123 -11.17 -9.51 -0.46
C GLN A 123 -10.68 -10.80 -1.10
N LYS A 124 -10.98 -10.99 -2.39
CA LYS A 124 -10.45 -12.11 -3.17
C LYS A 124 -8.91 -12.07 -3.22
N PRO A 125 -8.25 -13.23 -3.42
CA PRO A 125 -6.81 -13.25 -3.60
C PRO A 125 -6.38 -12.40 -4.80
N LEU A 126 -5.17 -11.87 -4.71
CA LEU A 126 -4.59 -10.94 -5.69
C LEU A 126 -4.70 -11.35 -7.14
N TRP A 127 -4.52 -12.65 -7.39
CA TRP A 127 -4.55 -13.27 -8.70
C TRP A 127 -5.92 -13.17 -9.40
N SER A 128 -6.99 -12.88 -8.66
CA SER A 128 -8.33 -12.68 -9.22
C SER A 128 -8.47 -11.34 -9.95
N ASN A 129 -7.67 -10.33 -9.60
CA ASN A 129 -7.73 -9.02 -10.23
C ASN A 129 -6.73 -8.95 -11.39
N PHE A 130 -7.17 -9.37 -12.58
CA PHE A 130 -6.35 -9.37 -13.80
C PHE A 130 -5.84 -7.98 -14.18
N TRP A 131 -6.60 -6.90 -13.91
CA TRP A 131 -6.17 -5.54 -14.19
C TRP A 131 -5.02 -5.11 -13.29
N PHE A 132 -5.08 -5.44 -12.00
CA PHE A 132 -4.00 -5.17 -11.06
C PHE A 132 -2.74 -5.97 -11.40
N LEU A 133 -2.88 -7.27 -11.66
CA LEU A 133 -1.75 -8.14 -12.00
C LEU A 133 -1.11 -7.74 -13.33
N GLY A 134 -1.92 -7.41 -14.33
CA GLY A 134 -1.45 -6.90 -15.62
C GLY A 134 -0.70 -5.58 -15.49
N ASN A 135 -1.24 -4.62 -14.73
CA ASN A 135 -0.56 -3.34 -14.49
C ASN A 135 0.76 -3.54 -13.74
N LEU A 136 0.78 -4.39 -12.71
CA LEU A 136 1.99 -4.73 -11.97
C LEU A 136 3.08 -5.32 -12.89
N ALA A 137 2.69 -6.27 -13.76
CA ALA A 137 3.61 -6.88 -14.72
C ALA A 137 4.14 -5.86 -15.73
N VAL A 138 3.28 -4.99 -16.28
CA VAL A 138 3.69 -3.93 -17.21
C VAL A 138 4.65 -2.95 -16.54
N LEU A 139 4.35 -2.47 -15.34
CA LEU A 139 5.21 -1.54 -14.60
C LEU A 139 6.54 -2.18 -14.21
N PHE A 140 6.55 -3.46 -13.81
CA PHE A 140 7.77 -4.20 -13.52
C PHE A 140 8.63 -4.37 -14.77
N CYS A 141 8.05 -4.91 -15.85
CA CYS A 141 8.75 -5.10 -17.12
C CYS A 141 9.27 -3.78 -17.69
N PHE A 142 8.47 -2.71 -17.65
CA PHE A 142 8.90 -1.40 -18.12
C PHE A 142 10.02 -0.82 -17.25
N THR A 143 9.95 -0.92 -15.92
CA THR A 143 11.02 -0.47 -15.02
C THR A 143 12.31 -1.28 -15.22
N THR A 144 12.21 -2.60 -15.41
CA THR A 144 13.36 -3.46 -15.73
C THR A 144 13.91 -3.18 -17.12
N PHE A 145 13.04 -2.89 -18.09
CA PHE A 145 13.47 -2.45 -19.41
C PHE A 145 14.27 -1.14 -19.31
N LEU A 146 13.76 -0.13 -18.62
CA LEU A 146 14.48 1.12 -18.36
C LEU A 146 15.82 0.90 -17.63
N LEU A 147 15.87 -0.10 -16.74
CA LEU A 147 17.10 -0.51 -16.05
C LEU A 147 18.12 -1.11 -17.03
N PHE A 148 17.76 -1.84 -18.08
CA PHE A 148 18.77 -2.39 -18.99
C PHE A 148 19.03 -1.50 -20.21
N GLN A 149 17.99 -0.89 -20.74
CA GLN A 149 18.04 -0.15 -21.99
C GLN A 149 16.97 0.95 -22.02
N ALA A 150 17.41 2.20 -22.13
CA ALA A 150 16.50 3.33 -22.38
C ALA A 150 16.72 3.90 -23.78
N PHE A 151 15.62 4.12 -24.52
CA PHE A 151 15.63 4.80 -25.82
C PHE A 151 16.05 6.27 -25.67
N PRO A 152 16.61 6.90 -26.73
CA PRO A 152 17.03 8.30 -26.68
C PRO A 152 15.92 9.27 -26.22
N SER A 153 14.69 9.12 -26.72
CA SER A 153 13.57 10.00 -26.34
C SER A 153 13.18 9.85 -24.87
N VAL A 154 13.23 8.62 -24.34
CA VAL A 154 12.95 8.33 -22.93
C VAL A 154 14.06 8.89 -22.05
N LYS A 155 15.32 8.82 -22.49
CA LYS A 155 16.46 9.42 -21.77
C LYS A 155 16.29 10.94 -21.60
N GLY A 156 15.84 11.63 -22.64
CA GLY A 156 15.58 13.07 -22.58
C GLY A 156 14.35 13.45 -21.76
N PHE A 157 13.35 12.57 -21.65
CA PHE A 157 12.21 12.82 -20.76
C PHE A 157 12.59 12.67 -19.28
N PHE A 158 13.42 11.68 -18.96
CA PHE A 158 13.78 11.38 -17.58
C PHE A 158 15.04 12.10 -17.08
N ASP A 159 15.80 12.78 -17.96
CA ASP A 159 17.13 13.36 -17.67
C ASP A 159 17.99 12.47 -16.75
N MET A 160 18.08 11.20 -17.14
CA MET A 160 18.80 10.17 -16.40
C MET A 160 20.26 10.06 -16.85
N VAL A 161 21.13 9.69 -15.89
CA VAL A 161 22.51 9.24 -16.16
C VAL A 161 22.54 8.29 -17.35
N ARG A 162 23.50 8.52 -18.24
CA ARG A 162 23.73 7.70 -19.42
C ARG A 162 24.18 6.28 -19.03
N TRP A 163 23.22 5.36 -18.90
CA TRP A 163 23.51 3.93 -18.80
C TRP A 163 23.95 3.44 -20.18
N ARG A 164 25.26 3.21 -20.37
CA ARG A 164 25.76 2.51 -21.56
C ARG A 164 25.40 1.03 -21.41
N SER A 165 24.74 0.43 -22.40
CA SER A 165 24.08 -0.89 -22.28
C SER A 165 25.00 -2.01 -21.81
N GLU A 166 26.29 -1.93 -22.15
CA GLU A 166 27.29 -2.98 -21.88
C GLU A 166 28.05 -2.77 -20.56
N GLU A 167 27.94 -1.58 -19.97
CA GLU A 167 28.71 -1.23 -18.78
C GLU A 167 27.90 -1.46 -17.49
N LYS A 168 28.58 -2.03 -16.48
CA LYS A 168 28.10 -2.16 -15.09
C LYS A 168 26.90 -3.11 -14.90
N ILE A 169 26.77 -4.15 -15.72
CA ILE A 169 25.70 -5.16 -15.61
C ILE A 169 25.62 -5.79 -14.21
N HIS A 170 26.77 -6.07 -13.59
CA HIS A 170 26.82 -6.63 -12.23
C HIS A 170 26.07 -5.76 -11.21
N PHE A 171 26.29 -4.44 -11.25
CA PHE A 171 25.61 -3.50 -10.37
C PHE A 171 24.09 -3.49 -10.58
N ARG A 172 23.63 -3.62 -11.84
CA ARG A 172 22.19 -3.68 -12.18
C ARG A 172 21.55 -4.95 -11.64
N MET A 173 22.25 -6.07 -11.78
CA MET A 173 21.82 -7.35 -11.20
C MET A 173 21.77 -7.27 -9.67
N THR A 174 22.69 -6.55 -9.03
CA THR A 174 22.63 -6.30 -7.59
C THR A 174 21.39 -5.50 -7.20
N ILE A 175 20.98 -4.48 -7.97
CA ILE A 175 19.72 -3.75 -7.72
C ILE A 175 18.53 -4.71 -7.74
N LEU A 176 18.43 -5.57 -8.75
CA LEU A 176 17.36 -6.56 -8.85
C LEU A 176 17.41 -7.60 -7.73
N MET A 177 18.60 -8.04 -7.33
CA MET A 177 18.78 -8.95 -6.21
C MET A 177 18.32 -8.33 -4.90
N VAL A 178 18.71 -7.08 -4.61
CA VAL A 178 18.27 -6.34 -3.41
C VAL A 178 16.75 -6.16 -3.43
N CYS A 179 16.17 -5.84 -4.57
CA CYS A 179 14.72 -5.79 -4.75
C CYS A 179 14.05 -7.13 -4.41
N GLY A 180 14.55 -8.24 -4.97
CA GLY A 180 14.03 -9.58 -4.70
C GLY A 180 14.12 -9.96 -3.21
N LEU A 181 15.24 -9.62 -2.56
CA LEU A 181 15.41 -9.81 -1.12
C LEU A 181 14.43 -8.96 -0.31
N SER A 182 14.27 -7.68 -0.64
CA SER A 182 13.29 -6.80 0.02
C SER A 182 11.86 -7.33 -0.11
N TRP A 183 11.49 -7.89 -1.27
CA TRP A 183 10.20 -8.53 -1.48
C TRP A 183 10.00 -9.73 -0.56
N ILE A 184 10.99 -10.63 -0.46
CA ILE A 184 10.93 -11.80 0.43
C ILE A 184 10.80 -11.37 1.89
N PHE A 185 11.65 -10.44 2.36
CA PHE A 185 11.60 -9.95 3.73
C PHE A 185 10.27 -9.27 4.05
N SER A 186 9.75 -8.48 3.12
CA SER A 186 8.47 -7.81 3.26
C SER A 186 7.31 -8.79 3.43
N HIS A 187 7.29 -9.88 2.64
CA HIS A 187 6.30 -10.94 2.79
C HIS A 187 6.43 -11.71 4.11
N VAL A 188 7.65 -12.06 4.53
CA VAL A 188 7.89 -12.76 5.81
C VAL A 188 7.43 -11.92 6.99
N VAL A 189 7.72 -10.62 6.97
CA VAL A 189 7.28 -9.69 8.03
C VAL A 189 5.77 -9.57 8.07
N GLU A 190 5.12 -9.48 6.91
CA GLU A 190 3.66 -9.40 6.84
C GLU A 190 2.98 -10.67 7.36
N GLU A 191 3.48 -11.85 7.00
CA GLU A 191 2.98 -13.12 7.52
C GLU A 191 3.17 -13.24 9.04
N TYR A 192 4.31 -12.75 9.54
CA TYR A 192 4.61 -12.74 10.96
C TYR A 192 3.69 -11.79 11.75
N VAL A 193 3.40 -10.59 11.21
CA VAL A 193 2.45 -9.65 11.81
C VAL A 193 1.06 -10.25 11.82
N ASN A 194 0.59 -10.80 10.70
CA ASN A 194 -0.74 -11.40 10.59
C ASN A 194 -0.93 -12.60 11.54
N LYS A 195 0.10 -13.42 11.76
CA LYS A 195 0.07 -14.51 12.76
C LYS A 195 0.04 -14.02 14.21
N ARG A 196 0.63 -12.85 14.49
CA ARG A 196 0.71 -12.28 15.84
C ARG A 196 -0.53 -11.51 16.26
N VAL A 197 -1.37 -11.09 15.30
CA VAL A 197 -2.71 -10.62 15.64
C VAL A 197 -3.48 -11.84 16.13
N PRO A 198 -3.81 -11.97 17.42
CA PRO A 198 -4.67 -13.05 17.86
C PRO A 198 -5.96 -12.91 17.08
N CYS A 199 -6.27 -13.92 16.26
CA CYS A 199 -7.52 -14.00 15.54
C CYS A 199 -8.62 -13.79 16.58
N SER A 200 -9.26 -12.61 16.59
CA SER A 200 -10.32 -12.28 17.56
C SER A 200 -11.62 -13.00 17.18
N SER A 201 -11.48 -14.26 16.79
CA SER A 201 -12.54 -15.21 16.56
C SER A 201 -12.47 -16.22 17.71
N GLY A 202 -13.18 -15.92 18.80
CA GLY A 202 -13.77 -16.98 19.62
C GLY A 202 -13.28 -17.23 21.04
N ARG A 203 -12.43 -16.41 21.68
CA ARG A 203 -12.21 -16.51 23.14
C ARG A 203 -12.06 -15.15 23.82
N THR A 204 -13.18 -14.52 24.12
CA THR A 204 -13.24 -13.61 25.27
C THR A 204 -13.13 -14.45 26.53
N GLY A 205 -11.95 -14.50 27.14
CA GLY A 205 -11.82 -14.87 28.55
C GLY A 205 -12.51 -13.83 29.44
N PRO A 206 -12.90 -14.16 30.69
CA PRO A 206 -13.77 -13.31 31.52
C PRO A 206 -13.20 -11.94 31.96
N TRP A 207 -12.00 -11.57 31.51
CA TRP A 207 -11.16 -10.58 32.19
C TRP A 207 -10.78 -9.36 31.36
N TYR A 208 -11.50 -9.09 30.26
CA TYR A 208 -11.49 -7.77 29.63
C TYR A 208 -12.92 -7.37 29.27
N PRO A 209 -13.51 -6.36 29.91
CA PRO A 209 -14.73 -5.77 29.39
C PRO A 209 -14.35 -5.13 28.05
N SER A 210 -14.79 -5.74 26.96
CA SER A 210 -14.77 -5.10 25.65
C SER A 210 -15.41 -3.73 25.85
N GLN A 211 -14.65 -2.68 25.61
CA GLN A 211 -15.13 -1.32 25.64
C GLN A 211 -16.15 -1.21 24.51
N LEU A 212 -17.40 -1.49 24.85
CA LEU A 212 -18.54 -1.43 23.98
C LEU A 212 -18.62 0.04 23.54
N GLN A 213 -18.13 0.35 22.34
CA GLN A 213 -18.50 1.59 21.69
C GLN A 213 -20.03 1.56 21.67
N LYS A 214 -20.65 2.38 22.53
CA LYS A 214 -22.09 2.55 22.64
C LYS A 214 -22.56 3.06 21.27
N ASN A 215 -22.89 2.14 20.36
CA ASN A 215 -23.54 2.45 19.11
C ASN A 215 -24.73 3.33 19.47
N ARG A 216 -24.75 4.58 19.01
CA ARG A 216 -25.87 5.50 19.27
C ARG A 216 -27.21 4.84 18.94
N TYR A 217 -27.25 3.99 17.92
CA TYR A 217 -28.41 3.16 17.58
C TYR A 217 -28.84 2.17 18.68
N LYS A 218 -27.90 1.52 19.39
CA LYS A 218 -28.23 0.62 20.51
C LYS A 218 -28.65 1.38 21.75
N VAL A 219 -28.09 2.58 21.95
CA VAL A 219 -28.54 3.49 23.01
C VAL A 219 -29.95 3.98 22.71
N VAL A 220 -30.20 4.41 21.47
CA VAL A 220 -31.53 4.80 20.99
C VAL A 220 -32.52 3.63 21.02
N GLU A 221 -32.12 2.41 20.68
CA GLU A 221 -32.96 1.21 20.78
C GLU A 221 -33.32 0.89 22.23
N LEU A 222 -32.35 1.00 23.16
CA LEU A 222 -32.61 0.85 24.58
C LEU A 222 -33.49 1.98 25.13
N GLU A 223 -33.26 3.24 24.70
CA GLU A 223 -34.12 4.39 25.03
C GLU A 223 -35.54 4.18 24.48
N ILE A 224 -35.69 3.65 23.27
CA ILE A 224 -36.96 3.31 22.62
C ILE A 224 -37.72 2.23 23.39
N ILE A 225 -37.01 1.21 23.89
CA ILE A 225 -37.61 0.12 24.69
C ILE A 225 -37.96 0.59 26.10
N GLN A 226 -37.12 1.45 26.68
CA GLN A 226 -37.23 1.89 28.07
C GLN A 226 -38.25 3.04 28.25
N ASP A 227 -38.45 3.88 27.23
CA ASP A 227 -39.41 4.97 27.25
C ASP A 227 -40.38 4.90 26.06
N PRO A 228 -41.38 4.00 26.05
CA PRO A 228 -42.33 3.85 24.94
C PRO A 228 -43.28 5.05 24.75
N SER A 229 -43.08 6.15 25.47
CA SER A 229 -43.87 7.39 25.38
C SER A 229 -43.66 8.17 24.07
N TRP A 230 -42.57 7.91 23.34
CA TRP A 230 -42.32 8.46 22.01
C TRP A 230 -43.25 7.86 20.93
N LEU A 231 -43.81 6.67 21.17
CA LEU A 231 -44.93 6.15 20.38
C LEU A 231 -46.13 7.01 20.73
N ALA A 232 -46.61 7.80 19.77
CA ALA A 232 -47.73 8.71 19.91
C ALA A 232 -48.86 8.11 20.79
N PRO A 233 -49.47 8.89 21.69
CA PRO A 233 -50.38 8.36 22.71
C PRO A 233 -51.55 7.66 22.03
N LYS A 234 -51.55 6.32 22.12
CA LYS A 234 -52.65 5.42 21.76
C LYS A 234 -53.44 5.90 20.53
N THR A 235 -52.94 5.67 19.32
CA THR A 235 -53.87 5.30 18.26
C THR A 235 -54.65 4.11 18.79
N THR A 236 -55.91 4.40 19.08
CA THR A 236 -56.99 3.50 19.43
C THR A 236 -56.66 2.10 18.90
N MET A 237 -56.29 1.19 19.80
CA MET A 237 -56.49 -0.23 19.55
C MET A 237 -57.89 -0.32 18.95
N LEU A 238 -57.99 -0.78 17.70
CA LEU A 238 -59.24 -1.08 17.01
C LEU A 238 -60.05 -2.04 17.88
N LYS A 239 -60.80 -1.48 18.82
CA LYS A 239 -61.86 -2.14 19.57
C LYS A 239 -63.15 -1.94 18.77
N HIS A 240 -63.21 -2.56 17.60
CA HIS A 240 -64.43 -3.20 17.10
C HIS A 240 -64.13 -3.76 15.72
N PHE A 241 -64.17 -5.09 15.62
CA PHE A 241 -64.15 -5.82 14.37
C PHE A 241 -65.53 -6.46 14.12
N ASP A 242 -66.61 -5.85 14.64
CA ASP A 242 -67.97 -6.40 14.59
C ASP A 242 -68.96 -5.58 13.73
N ASP A 243 -68.58 -4.42 13.20
CA ASP A 243 -69.44 -3.59 12.35
C ASP A 243 -69.16 -3.79 10.85
N PHE A 244 -69.15 -5.05 10.39
CA PHE A 244 -69.34 -5.31 8.96
C PHE A 244 -70.84 -5.56 8.70
N PRO A 245 -71.52 -4.72 7.88
CA PRO A 245 -72.88 -5.00 7.49
C PRO A 245 -72.89 -6.32 6.70
N LYS A 246 -73.67 -7.28 7.19
CA LYS A 246 -74.05 -8.46 6.40
C LYS A 246 -75.02 -7.99 5.31
N SER A 247 -74.51 -7.93 4.08
CA SER A 247 -75.29 -7.96 2.85
C SER A 247 -74.63 -8.91 1.89
#